data_AF-A0A7V1PJP0-F1
#
_entry.id   AF-A0A7V1PJP0-F1
#
_cell.length_a   1.000
_cell.length_b   1.000
_cell.length_c   1.000
_cell.angle_alpha   90.00
_cell.angle_beta   90.00
_cell.angle_gamma   90.00
#
_symmetry.space_group_name_H-M   'P 1'
#
loop_
_entity.id
_entity.type
_entity.pdbx_description
1 polymer ?
#
loop_
_entity_poly.entity_id
_entity_poly.type
_entity_poly.pdbx_seq_one_letter_code
_entity_poly.pdbx_strand_id
1 'polypeptide(L)'
;MQSQVPVEITSQTTEPFQNPTDFPPHKKHHIVKILSWVFGIIIGVPIVFIIIINILGLVYHDSAPKTYPSLEIKAVSVPRAQNAYFDMLNTATQVRIVLSATSTPAQKSVAKTALYSAFVRAAQKHVYQDPVAANPNSVSVNSLLPPLNDFRRATILNDAYAIQLAKNGKTSQALTQALATVFVGNKMTASQGDIIEYLVGSKIEKDGLNTLRAIATSTTFSNAKILIKTASALNGKSDDGSGLAKVFKLEWHIQKSVIQSIHTAYMKYLINNIYVTDGTVSTTTAEFFNVALALKPSFYWHPNETVVYAAKAMQRHLKLSVTSCTLVGKHDTALTQPASGIPANHLLWYFTPNIIGKIQLSILRQSFFLKLKLSQCDGQALLRATQLTLALRAYQIDHHALPSSLSELVPNYLYALPLDPYNGKAFHYSSSRGVIYSVGYDGKNSLSSGGSDAGATFIVK
;
A
#
# COMPACT_ATOMS: atom_id res chain seq x y z
N MET A 1 58.65 -62.15 67.92
CA MET A 1 59.04 -63.46 68.48
C MET A 1 57.84 -64.06 69.18
N GLN A 2 57.71 -65.38 69.10
CA GLN A 2 56.62 -66.24 69.58
C GLN A 2 56.03 -65.82 70.94
N SER A 3 54.73 -66.00 71.15
CA SER A 3 54.22 -66.99 72.11
C SER A 3 52.69 -67.05 72.11
N GLN A 4 52.18 -68.27 72.25
CA GLN A 4 50.80 -68.66 72.48
C GLN A 4 50.42 -68.55 73.98
N VAL A 5 49.17 -68.96 74.27
CA VAL A 5 48.64 -69.59 75.52
C VAL A 5 47.87 -68.61 76.45
N PRO A 6 46.74 -68.99 77.10
CA PRO A 6 45.55 -69.71 76.63
C PRO A 6 44.20 -69.24 77.29
N VAL A 7 43.16 -69.94 76.86
CA VAL A 7 41.78 -70.20 77.37
C VAL A 7 41.49 -70.04 78.88
N GLU A 8 40.32 -69.45 79.19
CA GLU A 8 39.42 -69.92 80.27
C GLU A 8 37.94 -69.60 79.96
N ILE A 9 37.04 -70.47 80.45
CA ILE A 9 35.62 -70.63 80.10
C ILE A 9 34.73 -70.02 81.20
N THR A 10 33.63 -69.31 80.86
CA THR A 10 32.36 -69.41 81.63
C THR A 10 31.14 -68.96 80.83
N SER A 11 29.99 -69.47 81.27
CA SER A 11 28.76 -69.75 80.54
C SER A 11 27.68 -68.66 80.54
N GLN A 12 26.94 -68.65 79.41
CA GLN A 12 25.51 -68.40 79.23
C GLN A 12 24.87 -67.09 79.70
N THR A 13 24.38 -66.32 78.74
CA THR A 13 22.98 -65.86 78.70
C THR A 13 22.54 -65.61 77.25
N THR A 14 21.31 -65.99 76.98
CA THR A 14 20.57 -66.01 75.70
C THR A 14 20.34 -64.62 75.10
N GLU A 15 20.47 -64.47 73.78
CA GLU A 15 19.59 -63.61 72.97
C GLU A 15 19.44 -64.13 71.53
N PRO A 16 18.30 -63.87 70.85
CA PRO A 16 17.86 -64.59 69.66
C PRO A 16 18.22 -63.88 68.34
N PHE A 17 18.27 -64.70 67.28
CA PHE A 17 18.32 -64.38 65.85
C PHE A 17 18.02 -62.92 65.44
N GLN A 18 19.04 -62.23 64.91
CA GLN A 18 18.85 -61.02 64.10
C GLN A 18 18.44 -61.37 62.68
N ASN A 19 17.32 -60.76 62.26
CA ASN A 19 16.70 -60.84 60.95
C ASN A 19 17.27 -59.74 60.02
N PRO A 20 17.49 -59.99 58.72
CA PRO A 20 18.06 -59.01 57.80
C PRO A 20 16.96 -58.14 57.18
N THR A 21 16.72 -56.95 57.72
CA THR A 21 15.90 -55.92 57.04
C THR A 21 16.41 -54.50 57.34
N ASP A 22 17.50 -54.11 56.69
CA ASP A 22 17.85 -52.69 56.52
C ASP A 22 17.63 -52.30 55.04
N PHE A 23 16.42 -51.80 54.73
CA PHE A 23 16.17 -51.01 53.53
C PHE A 23 16.01 -49.54 53.94
N PRO A 24 16.61 -48.58 53.20
CA PRO A 24 16.59 -47.16 53.57
C PRO A 24 15.17 -46.55 53.47
N PRO A 25 14.86 -45.49 54.26
CA PRO A 25 13.51 -44.95 54.37
C PRO A 25 13.04 -44.22 53.11
N HIS A 26 11.73 -44.29 52.88
CA HIS A 26 10.97 -43.85 51.71
C HIS A 26 11.30 -42.45 51.13
N LYS A 27 12.20 -42.36 50.13
CA LYS A 27 12.25 -41.21 49.19
C LYS A 27 11.14 -41.24 48.11
N LYS A 28 10.40 -42.35 47.97
CA LYS A 28 9.36 -42.53 46.94
C LYS A 28 8.15 -41.59 47.13
N HIS A 29 7.74 -41.27 48.36
CA HIS A 29 6.53 -40.47 48.59
C HIS A 29 6.66 -38.98 48.21
N HIS A 30 7.86 -38.41 48.31
CA HIS A 30 8.10 -37.02 47.93
C HIS A 30 8.08 -36.85 46.40
N ILE A 31 8.68 -37.80 45.67
CA ILE A 31 8.66 -37.82 44.20
C ILE A 31 7.24 -38.04 43.68
N VAL A 32 6.45 -38.94 44.29
CA VAL A 32 5.05 -39.17 43.91
C VAL A 32 4.18 -37.93 44.16
N LYS A 33 4.38 -37.19 45.25
CA LYS A 33 3.67 -35.92 45.51
C LYS A 33 4.04 -34.84 44.49
N ILE A 34 5.34 -34.67 44.18
CA ILE A 34 5.78 -33.73 43.15
C ILE A 34 5.19 -34.12 41.80
N LEU A 35 5.27 -35.40 41.40
CA LEU A 35 4.71 -35.88 40.14
C LEU A 35 3.19 -35.70 40.08
N SER A 36 2.47 -35.90 41.20
CA SER A 36 1.02 -35.68 41.26
C SER A 36 0.66 -34.20 41.14
N TRP A 37 1.42 -33.29 41.76
CA TRP A 37 1.25 -31.85 41.60
C TRP A 37 1.58 -31.39 40.18
N VAL A 38 2.67 -31.89 39.60
CA VAL A 38 3.06 -31.62 38.22
C VAL A 38 1.97 -32.13 37.26
N PHE A 39 1.46 -33.33 37.46
CA PHE A 39 0.38 -33.91 36.65
C PHE A 39 -0.94 -33.12 36.81
N GLY A 40 -1.29 -32.74 38.04
CA GLY A 40 -2.45 -31.92 38.33
C GLY A 40 -2.38 -30.52 37.71
N ILE A 41 -1.20 -29.90 37.66
CA ILE A 41 -0.98 -28.61 36.98
C ILE A 41 -1.04 -28.81 35.46
N ILE A 42 -0.38 -29.85 34.93
CA ILE A 42 -0.35 -30.15 33.48
C ILE A 42 -1.74 -30.41 32.92
N ILE A 43 -2.65 -31.03 33.69
CA ILE A 43 -4.02 -31.33 33.25
C ILE A 43 -5.02 -30.26 33.67
N GLY A 44 -4.91 -29.77 34.90
CA GLY A 44 -5.87 -28.82 35.48
C GLY A 44 -5.82 -27.45 34.80
N VAL A 45 -4.63 -26.95 34.48
CA VAL A 45 -4.48 -25.62 33.85
C VAL A 45 -5.13 -25.58 32.46
N PRO A 46 -4.90 -26.54 31.53
CA PRO A 46 -5.61 -26.59 30.27
C PRO A 46 -7.14 -26.69 30.42
N ILE A 47 -7.64 -27.49 31.36
CA ILE A 47 -9.08 -27.63 31.58
C ILE A 47 -9.69 -26.30 32.03
N VAL A 48 -9.08 -25.64 33.03
CA VAL A 48 -9.52 -24.32 33.50
C VAL A 48 -9.48 -23.31 32.36
N PHE A 49 -8.43 -23.32 31.55
CA PHE A 49 -8.29 -22.45 30.38
C PHE A 49 -9.41 -22.67 29.36
N ILE A 50 -9.74 -23.92 29.04
CA ILE A 50 -10.86 -24.27 28.15
C ILE A 50 -12.18 -23.78 28.73
N ILE A 51 -12.42 -23.96 30.03
CA ILE A 51 -13.63 -23.49 30.71
C ILE A 51 -13.74 -21.97 30.60
N ILE A 52 -12.65 -21.24 30.87
CA ILE A 52 -12.62 -19.77 30.77
C ILE A 52 -12.98 -19.31 29.36
N ILE A 53 -12.37 -19.88 28.31
CA ILE A 53 -12.69 -19.51 26.91
C ILE A 53 -14.15 -19.79 26.58
N ASN A 54 -14.70 -20.92 27.05
CA ASN A 54 -16.10 -21.26 26.85
C ASN A 54 -17.04 -20.22 27.51
N ILE A 55 -16.75 -19.83 28.76
CA ILE A 55 -17.53 -18.81 29.47
C ILE A 55 -17.44 -17.46 28.75
N LEU A 56 -16.23 -17.03 28.36
CA LEU A 56 -16.04 -15.77 27.64
C LEU A 56 -16.81 -15.74 26.31
N GLY A 57 -16.86 -16.86 25.58
CA GLY A 57 -17.64 -16.97 24.35
C GLY A 57 -19.16 -16.99 24.54
N LEU A 58 -19.65 -17.24 25.76
CA LEU A 58 -21.07 -17.11 26.10
C LEU A 58 -21.45 -15.67 26.46
N VAL A 59 -20.52 -14.91 27.03
CA VAL A 59 -20.76 -13.54 27.50
C VAL A 59 -20.55 -12.52 26.39
N TYR A 60 -19.56 -12.75 25.52
CA TYR A 60 -19.23 -11.82 24.45
C TYR A 60 -19.92 -12.21 23.14
N HIS A 61 -20.73 -11.31 22.60
CA HIS A 61 -21.42 -11.47 21.33
C HIS A 61 -20.99 -10.43 20.31
N ASP A 62 -21.07 -10.79 19.03
CA ASP A 62 -20.85 -9.86 17.94
C ASP A 62 -21.88 -8.71 17.99
N SER A 63 -21.47 -7.56 17.50
CA SER A 63 -22.33 -6.39 17.37
C SER A 63 -23.44 -6.62 16.32
N ALA A 64 -24.53 -5.87 16.42
CA ALA A 64 -25.50 -5.79 15.33
C ALA A 64 -24.86 -5.18 14.06
N PRO A 65 -25.26 -5.62 12.86
CA PRO A 65 -24.81 -5.02 11.60
C PRO A 65 -25.07 -3.50 11.55
N LYS A 66 -24.12 -2.74 11.01
CA LYS A 66 -24.22 -1.28 10.83
C LYS A 66 -23.98 -0.89 9.37
N THR A 67 -24.64 0.19 8.94
CA THR A 67 -24.49 0.78 7.60
C THR A 67 -23.61 2.02 7.63
N TYR A 68 -22.89 2.28 6.53
CA TYR A 68 -21.94 3.39 6.44
C TYR A 68 -22.15 4.22 5.16
N PRO A 69 -23.22 5.03 5.06
CA PRO A 69 -23.55 5.77 3.84
C PRO A 69 -22.43 6.64 3.27
N SER A 70 -21.54 7.16 4.12
CA SER A 70 -20.38 7.97 3.71
C SER A 70 -19.34 7.19 2.89
N LEU A 71 -19.26 5.86 3.09
CA LEU A 71 -18.30 4.97 2.43
C LEU A 71 -18.87 4.33 1.16
N GLU A 72 -20.17 4.43 0.95
CA GLU A 72 -20.82 3.90 -0.25
C GLU A 72 -20.41 4.73 -1.49
N ILE A 73 -20.29 4.03 -2.60
CA ILE A 73 -20.08 4.60 -3.94
C ILE A 73 -21.17 4.10 -4.88
N LYS A 74 -21.54 4.91 -5.87
CA LYS A 74 -22.58 4.55 -6.84
C LYS A 74 -21.95 3.80 -8.01
N ALA A 75 -22.67 2.84 -8.57
CA ALA A 75 -22.26 2.22 -9.83
C ALA A 75 -22.16 3.28 -10.94
N VAL A 76 -21.17 3.11 -11.81
CA VAL A 76 -20.94 3.99 -12.96
C VAL A 76 -21.13 3.18 -14.23
N SER A 77 -21.80 3.76 -15.22
CA SER A 77 -21.94 3.16 -16.56
C SER A 77 -21.25 4.07 -17.58
N VAL A 78 -20.26 3.53 -18.29
CA VAL A 78 -19.50 4.26 -19.31
C VAL A 78 -19.60 3.51 -20.64
N PRO A 79 -20.20 4.08 -21.69
CA PRO A 79 -20.24 3.45 -23.00
C PRO A 79 -18.85 3.09 -23.52
N ARG A 80 -18.71 1.93 -24.16
CA ARG A 80 -17.43 1.44 -24.71
C ARG A 80 -16.72 2.48 -25.60
N ALA A 81 -17.48 3.20 -26.42
CA ALA A 81 -16.95 4.23 -27.31
C ALA A 81 -16.33 5.43 -26.56
N GLN A 82 -16.75 5.70 -25.33
CA GLN A 82 -16.28 6.81 -24.50
C GLN A 82 -15.23 6.39 -23.46
N ASN A 83 -15.04 5.08 -23.27
CA ASN A 83 -14.19 4.53 -22.22
C ASN A 83 -12.78 4.20 -22.74
N ALA A 84 -11.77 4.88 -22.18
CA ALA A 84 -10.35 4.71 -22.49
C ALA A 84 -9.81 3.33 -22.11
N TYR A 85 -10.47 2.65 -21.17
CA TYR A 85 -10.12 1.29 -20.73
C TYR A 85 -9.92 0.33 -21.91
N PHE A 86 -10.81 0.37 -22.91
CA PHE A 86 -10.75 -0.55 -24.04
C PHE A 86 -9.61 -0.25 -25.02
N ASP A 87 -9.20 1.00 -25.16
CA ASP A 87 -7.97 1.32 -25.89
C ASP A 87 -6.74 0.88 -25.10
N MET A 88 -6.75 1.02 -23.77
CA MET A 88 -5.68 0.50 -22.92
C MET A 88 -5.57 -1.02 -23.00
N LEU A 89 -6.69 -1.76 -23.03
CA LEU A 89 -6.66 -3.20 -23.32
C LEU A 89 -6.05 -3.51 -24.69
N ASN A 90 -6.33 -2.70 -25.71
CA ASN A 90 -5.65 -2.85 -26.99
C ASN A 90 -4.14 -2.59 -26.87
N THR A 91 -3.69 -1.56 -26.13
CA THR A 91 -2.25 -1.36 -25.88
C THR A 91 -1.60 -2.57 -25.21
N ALA A 92 -2.31 -3.22 -24.27
CA ALA A 92 -1.84 -4.43 -23.59
C ALA A 92 -1.70 -5.62 -24.56
N THR A 93 -2.65 -5.81 -25.48
CA THR A 93 -2.54 -6.83 -26.53
C THR A 93 -1.35 -6.54 -27.44
N GLN A 94 -1.19 -5.29 -27.89
CA GLN A 94 -0.10 -4.92 -28.79
C GLN A 94 1.27 -5.05 -28.14
N VAL A 95 1.44 -4.67 -26.87
CA VAL A 95 2.75 -4.75 -26.21
C VAL A 95 3.21 -6.20 -26.06
N ARG A 96 2.30 -7.16 -25.86
CA ARG A 96 2.63 -8.59 -25.83
C ARG A 96 3.19 -9.06 -27.18
N ILE A 97 2.63 -8.60 -28.29
CA ILE A 97 3.15 -8.89 -29.64
C ILE A 97 4.53 -8.26 -29.83
N VAL A 98 4.71 -7.00 -29.41
CA VAL A 98 5.99 -6.30 -29.53
C VAL A 98 7.10 -7.02 -28.75
N LEU A 99 6.79 -7.50 -27.55
CA LEU A 99 7.74 -8.16 -26.65
C LEU A 99 7.87 -9.67 -26.87
N SER A 100 7.02 -10.27 -27.69
CA SER A 100 7.06 -11.71 -27.96
C SER A 100 8.36 -12.11 -28.67
N ALA A 101 8.95 -13.22 -28.24
CA ALA A 101 10.08 -13.84 -28.92
C ALA A 101 9.69 -14.46 -30.27
N THR A 102 8.42 -14.83 -30.46
CA THR A 102 7.93 -15.54 -31.65
C THR A 102 7.39 -14.62 -32.74
N SER A 103 7.18 -13.33 -32.44
CA SER A 103 6.65 -12.38 -33.44
C SER A 103 7.73 -11.89 -34.40
N THR A 104 7.39 -11.85 -35.69
CA THR A 104 8.28 -11.39 -36.76
C THR A 104 8.52 -9.87 -36.67
N PRO A 105 9.61 -9.34 -37.28
CA PRO A 105 9.85 -7.90 -37.32
C PRO A 105 8.68 -7.08 -37.90
N ALA A 106 8.01 -7.60 -38.94
CA ALA A 106 6.84 -6.96 -39.54
C ALA A 106 5.65 -6.89 -38.56
N GLN A 107 5.36 -7.99 -37.85
CA GLN A 107 4.31 -8.02 -36.83
C GLN A 107 4.60 -7.03 -35.69
N LYS A 108 5.86 -6.97 -35.22
CA LYS A 108 6.27 -6.02 -34.18
C LYS A 108 6.12 -4.57 -34.64
N SER A 109 6.41 -4.27 -35.91
CA SER A 109 6.25 -2.93 -36.49
C SER A 109 4.77 -2.49 -36.52
N VAL A 110 3.88 -3.37 -37.00
CA VAL A 110 2.43 -3.12 -37.01
C VAL A 110 1.90 -2.95 -35.59
N ALA A 111 2.31 -3.82 -34.66
CA ALA A 111 1.87 -3.76 -33.27
C ALA A 111 2.33 -2.47 -32.57
N LYS A 112 3.56 -2.01 -32.80
CA LYS A 112 4.04 -0.71 -32.29
C LYS A 112 3.15 0.44 -32.79
N THR A 113 2.85 0.48 -34.07
CA THR A 113 2.00 1.53 -34.67
C THR A 113 0.60 1.52 -34.06
N ALA A 114 0.01 0.33 -33.89
CA ALA A 114 -1.29 0.15 -33.26
C ALA A 114 -1.29 0.56 -31.78
N LEU A 115 -0.22 0.26 -31.04
CA LEU A 115 -0.01 0.64 -29.64
C LEU A 115 0.03 2.17 -29.49
N TYR A 116 0.90 2.84 -30.24
CA TYR A 116 1.06 4.29 -30.16
C TYR A 116 -0.23 5.03 -30.55
N SER A 117 -0.96 4.50 -31.54
CA SER A 117 -2.25 5.07 -31.94
C SER A 117 -3.34 4.86 -30.88
N ALA A 118 -3.31 3.71 -30.19
CA ALA A 118 -4.25 3.41 -29.11
C ALA A 118 -4.07 4.33 -27.90
N PHE A 119 -2.83 4.70 -27.54
CA PHE A 119 -2.57 5.69 -26.48
C PHE A 119 -3.20 7.05 -26.80
N VAL A 120 -3.00 7.56 -28.02
CA VAL A 120 -3.59 8.85 -28.44
C VAL A 120 -5.13 8.79 -28.39
N ARG A 121 -5.74 7.69 -28.88
CA ARG A 121 -7.20 7.52 -28.79
C ARG A 121 -7.69 7.43 -27.35
N ALA A 122 -7.00 6.70 -26.48
CA ALA A 122 -7.31 6.59 -25.06
C ALA A 122 -7.29 7.97 -24.38
N ALA A 123 -6.30 8.81 -24.72
CA ALA A 123 -6.18 10.16 -24.19
C ALA A 123 -7.30 11.10 -24.65
N GLN A 124 -7.79 10.92 -25.88
CA GLN A 124 -8.90 11.71 -26.45
C GLN A 124 -10.26 11.36 -25.86
N LYS A 125 -10.42 10.15 -25.31
CA LYS A 125 -11.67 9.73 -24.65
C LYS A 125 -11.90 10.46 -23.35
N HIS A 126 -13.16 10.63 -22.96
CA HIS A 126 -13.51 11.43 -21.78
C HIS A 126 -13.10 10.74 -20.48
N VAL A 127 -13.40 9.46 -20.34
CA VAL A 127 -13.31 8.72 -19.07
C VAL A 127 -12.51 7.44 -19.26
N TYR A 128 -11.78 7.04 -18.22
CA TYR A 128 -11.30 5.68 -18.05
C TYR A 128 -12.12 5.05 -16.93
N GLN A 129 -12.62 3.83 -17.12
CA GLN A 129 -13.32 3.08 -16.08
C GLN A 129 -13.16 1.58 -16.34
N ASP A 130 -12.55 0.85 -15.42
CA ASP A 130 -12.58 -0.62 -15.47
C ASP A 130 -14.02 -1.11 -15.25
N PRO A 131 -14.59 -1.94 -16.15
CA PRO A 131 -15.94 -2.45 -16.00
C PRO A 131 -16.16 -3.30 -14.74
N VAL A 132 -15.14 -3.99 -14.24
CA VAL A 132 -15.25 -4.79 -13.00
C VAL A 132 -15.37 -3.85 -11.80
N ALA A 133 -14.50 -2.84 -11.73
CA ALA A 133 -14.55 -1.82 -10.69
C ALA A 133 -15.77 -0.89 -10.79
N ALA A 134 -16.45 -0.80 -11.93
CA ALA A 134 -17.55 0.14 -12.17
C ALA A 134 -18.79 -0.11 -11.30
N ASN A 135 -19.02 -1.34 -10.86
CA ASN A 135 -20.11 -1.69 -9.96
C ASN A 135 -19.54 -2.16 -8.61
N PRO A 136 -19.70 -1.38 -7.52
CA PRO A 136 -19.12 -1.71 -6.22
C PRO A 136 -19.65 -3.01 -5.62
N ASN A 137 -20.86 -3.44 -6.01
CA ASN A 137 -21.44 -4.70 -5.53
C ASN A 137 -20.85 -5.94 -6.21
N SER A 138 -20.15 -5.79 -7.33
CA SER A 138 -19.47 -6.90 -8.01
C SER A 138 -17.99 -7.03 -7.65
N VAL A 139 -17.44 -6.09 -6.87
CA VAL A 139 -16.02 -6.14 -6.48
C VAL A 139 -15.85 -7.00 -5.24
N SER A 140 -14.83 -7.88 -5.28
CA SER A 140 -14.45 -8.78 -4.20
C SER A 140 -12.95 -9.03 -4.24
N VAL A 141 -12.43 -9.81 -3.29
CA VAL A 141 -11.03 -10.26 -3.28
C VAL A 141 -10.64 -11.07 -4.54
N ASN A 142 -11.62 -11.68 -5.23
CA ASN A 142 -11.40 -12.48 -6.43
C ASN A 142 -11.60 -11.71 -7.72
N SER A 143 -11.91 -10.40 -7.64
CA SER A 143 -12.07 -9.56 -8.81
C SER A 143 -10.77 -9.51 -9.61
N LEU A 144 -10.86 -9.77 -10.91
CA LEU A 144 -9.71 -9.74 -11.80
C LEU A 144 -9.29 -8.30 -12.04
N LEU A 145 -8.03 -8.02 -11.74
CA LEU A 145 -7.41 -6.75 -12.10
C LEU A 145 -7.23 -6.64 -13.62
N PRO A 146 -7.25 -5.42 -14.18
CA PRO A 146 -6.81 -5.19 -15.55
C PRO A 146 -5.36 -5.69 -15.77
N PRO A 147 -4.89 -5.85 -17.01
CA PRO A 147 -3.51 -6.25 -17.30
C PRO A 147 -2.52 -5.10 -17.03
N LEU A 148 -2.43 -4.66 -15.77
CA LEU A 148 -1.73 -3.47 -15.32
C LEU A 148 -0.23 -3.49 -15.64
N ASN A 149 0.41 -4.66 -15.58
CA ASN A 149 1.80 -4.82 -15.97
C ASN A 149 2.01 -4.53 -17.46
N ASP A 150 1.05 -4.92 -18.31
CA ASP A 150 1.11 -4.64 -19.74
C ASP A 150 0.84 -3.15 -20.02
N PHE A 151 -0.05 -2.49 -19.27
CA PHE A 151 -0.21 -1.04 -19.35
C PHE A 151 1.09 -0.30 -19.01
N ARG A 152 1.81 -0.73 -17.97
CA ARG A 152 3.14 -0.17 -17.62
C ARG A 152 4.16 -0.38 -18.75
N ARG A 153 4.25 -1.60 -19.30
CA ARG A 153 5.16 -1.90 -20.41
C ARG A 153 4.83 -1.10 -21.66
N ALA A 154 3.54 -0.96 -21.97
CA ALA A 154 3.07 -0.18 -23.11
C ALA A 154 3.41 1.32 -22.94
N THR A 155 3.29 1.84 -21.72
CA THR A 155 3.68 3.21 -21.36
C THR A 155 5.17 3.45 -21.61
N ILE A 156 6.03 2.55 -21.13
CA ILE A 156 7.49 2.63 -21.36
C ILE A 156 7.81 2.71 -22.86
N LEU A 157 7.17 1.89 -23.69
CA LEU A 157 7.37 1.94 -25.14
C LEU A 157 6.83 3.24 -25.77
N ASN A 158 5.67 3.72 -25.32
CA ASN A 158 5.08 4.96 -25.83
C ASN A 158 5.95 6.18 -25.51
N ASP A 159 6.48 6.25 -24.28
CA ASP A 159 7.34 7.34 -23.85
C ASP A 159 8.71 7.32 -24.55
N ALA A 160 9.30 6.13 -24.72
CA ALA A 160 10.50 5.97 -25.54
C ALA A 160 10.28 6.42 -26.99
N TYR A 161 9.09 6.12 -27.55
CA TYR A 161 8.70 6.58 -28.87
C TYR A 161 8.51 8.11 -28.93
N ALA A 162 7.90 8.73 -27.92
CA ALA A 162 7.80 10.18 -27.82
C ALA A 162 9.19 10.85 -27.81
N ILE A 163 10.14 10.32 -27.04
CA ILE A 163 11.53 10.81 -27.03
C ILE A 163 12.19 10.61 -28.39
N GLN A 164 11.99 9.47 -29.05
CA GLN A 164 12.51 9.21 -30.39
C GLN A 164 11.97 10.21 -31.41
N LEU A 165 10.67 10.52 -31.37
CA LEU A 165 10.05 11.53 -32.22
C LEU A 165 10.71 12.90 -32.01
N ALA A 166 10.97 13.28 -30.75
CA ALA A 166 11.61 14.55 -30.42
C ALA A 166 13.03 14.64 -30.99
N LYS A 167 13.84 13.58 -30.81
CA LYS A 167 15.19 13.48 -31.38
C LYS A 167 15.21 13.58 -32.91
N ASN A 168 14.15 13.12 -33.57
CA ASN A 168 13.99 13.21 -35.02
C ASN A 168 13.38 14.55 -35.49
N GLY A 169 13.32 15.57 -34.61
CA GLY A 169 12.75 16.89 -34.93
C GLY A 169 11.22 16.93 -35.02
N LYS A 170 10.52 15.81 -34.76
CA LYS A 170 9.05 15.70 -34.83
C LYS A 170 8.41 16.13 -33.50
N THR A 171 8.76 17.34 -33.04
CA THR A 171 8.43 17.87 -31.70
C THR A 171 6.93 17.87 -31.38
N SER A 172 6.07 18.20 -32.36
CA SER A 172 4.61 18.19 -32.17
C SER A 172 4.04 16.79 -31.91
N GLN A 173 4.53 15.80 -32.66
CA GLN A 173 4.11 14.41 -32.47
C GLN A 173 4.65 13.86 -31.15
N ALA A 174 5.88 14.22 -30.79
CA ALA A 174 6.50 13.85 -29.53
C ALA A 174 5.69 14.34 -28.31
N LEU A 175 5.37 15.63 -28.28
CA LEU A 175 4.58 16.23 -27.20
C LEU A 175 3.15 15.66 -27.16
N THR A 176 2.55 15.40 -28.32
CA THR A 176 1.23 14.75 -28.39
C THR A 176 1.27 13.35 -27.76
N GLN A 177 2.31 12.57 -28.01
CA GLN A 177 2.44 11.23 -27.44
C GLN A 177 2.70 11.24 -25.94
N ALA A 178 3.57 12.13 -25.47
CA ALA A 178 3.84 12.27 -24.04
C ALA A 178 2.60 12.79 -23.28
N LEU A 179 1.85 13.75 -23.86
CA LEU A 179 0.56 14.19 -23.30
C LEU A 179 -0.46 13.05 -23.25
N ALA A 180 -0.46 12.15 -24.24
CA ALA A 180 -1.36 11.00 -24.24
C ALA A 180 -1.10 10.10 -23.02
N THR A 181 0.17 9.84 -22.69
CA THR A 181 0.56 9.14 -21.46
C THR A 181 0.02 9.86 -20.21
N VAL A 182 0.22 11.18 -20.09
CA VAL A 182 -0.28 11.97 -18.95
C VAL A 182 -1.79 11.84 -18.79
N PHE A 183 -2.55 12.04 -19.88
CA PHE A 183 -4.00 12.04 -19.84
C PHE A 183 -4.60 10.67 -19.57
N VAL A 184 -3.97 9.59 -20.03
CA VAL A 184 -4.38 8.24 -19.67
C VAL A 184 -4.18 8.02 -18.17
N GLY A 185 -2.98 8.29 -17.64
CA GLY A 185 -2.70 8.11 -16.21
C GLY A 185 -3.63 8.94 -15.32
N ASN A 186 -3.87 10.19 -15.70
CA ASN A 186 -4.80 11.10 -15.01
C ASN A 186 -6.25 10.59 -15.00
N LYS A 187 -6.72 9.99 -16.09
CA LYS A 187 -8.07 9.38 -16.13
C LYS A 187 -8.15 8.14 -15.25
N MET A 188 -7.10 7.33 -15.20
CA MET A 188 -7.04 6.17 -14.33
C MET A 188 -7.10 6.60 -12.86
N THR A 189 -6.32 7.61 -12.44
CA THR A 189 -6.36 8.11 -11.06
C THR A 189 -7.69 8.77 -10.68
N ALA A 190 -8.39 9.38 -11.65
CA ALA A 190 -9.72 9.96 -11.44
C ALA A 190 -10.88 8.94 -11.45
N SER A 191 -10.62 7.71 -11.88
CA SER A 191 -11.64 6.66 -12.07
C SER A 191 -12.06 5.99 -10.76
N GLN A 192 -13.12 5.19 -10.81
CA GLN A 192 -13.43 4.25 -9.74
C GLN A 192 -12.61 2.99 -9.98
N GLY A 193 -11.51 2.81 -9.25
CA GLY A 193 -10.63 1.65 -9.36
C GLY A 193 -10.10 1.25 -7.99
N ASP A 194 -9.46 0.09 -7.89
CA ASP A 194 -8.77 -0.32 -6.66
C ASP A 194 -7.44 0.45 -6.49
N ILE A 195 -6.80 0.26 -5.34
CA ILE A 195 -5.54 0.94 -5.03
C ILE A 195 -4.42 0.59 -6.02
N ILE A 196 -4.35 -0.65 -6.50
CA ILE A 196 -3.29 -1.11 -7.41
C ILE A 196 -3.46 -0.42 -8.77
N GLU A 197 -4.68 -0.34 -9.27
CA GLU A 197 -5.02 0.39 -10.49
C GLU A 197 -4.70 1.88 -10.36
N TYR A 198 -5.07 2.51 -9.25
CA TYR A 198 -4.74 3.91 -8.96
C TYR A 198 -3.22 4.15 -8.94
N LEU A 199 -2.45 3.27 -8.28
CA LEU A 199 -0.99 3.36 -8.23
C LEU A 199 -0.36 3.27 -9.62
N VAL A 200 -0.89 2.39 -10.47
CA VAL A 200 -0.44 2.26 -11.86
C VAL A 200 -0.80 3.49 -12.67
N GLY A 201 -2.02 4.01 -12.53
CA GLY A 201 -2.43 5.28 -13.15
C GLY A 201 -1.53 6.44 -12.75
N SER A 202 -1.24 6.57 -11.45
CA SER A 202 -0.34 7.60 -10.90
C SER A 202 1.07 7.47 -11.48
N LYS A 203 1.59 6.24 -11.61
CA LYS A 203 2.90 6.02 -12.24
C LYS A 203 2.89 6.42 -13.72
N ILE A 204 1.88 6.03 -14.48
CA ILE A 204 1.74 6.37 -15.89
C ILE A 204 1.68 7.90 -16.07
N GLU A 205 0.89 8.59 -15.26
CA GLU A 205 0.80 10.06 -15.30
C GLU A 205 2.17 10.71 -15.03
N LYS A 206 2.87 10.27 -13.98
CA LYS A 206 4.20 10.77 -13.61
C LYS A 206 5.23 10.50 -14.71
N ASP A 207 5.17 9.35 -15.37
CA ASP A 207 6.07 9.00 -16.48
C ASP A 207 5.85 9.92 -17.69
N GLY A 208 4.59 10.17 -18.06
CA GLY A 208 4.27 11.12 -19.12
C GLY A 208 4.77 12.55 -18.80
N LEU A 209 4.60 13.01 -17.56
CA LEU A 209 5.07 14.32 -17.12
C LEU A 209 6.61 14.42 -17.18
N ASN A 210 7.32 13.38 -16.73
CA ASN A 210 8.77 13.31 -16.83
C ASN A 210 9.24 13.28 -18.29
N THR A 211 8.55 12.54 -19.16
CA THR A 211 8.81 12.51 -20.60
C THR A 211 8.61 13.88 -21.24
N LEU A 212 7.54 14.61 -20.90
CA LEU A 212 7.32 15.98 -21.37
C LEU A 212 8.46 16.90 -20.97
N ARG A 213 8.92 16.84 -19.71
CA ARG A 213 10.06 17.63 -19.23
C ARG A 213 11.34 17.26 -19.97
N ALA A 214 11.62 15.97 -20.14
CA ALA A 214 12.78 15.48 -20.87
C ALA A 214 12.78 15.99 -22.31
N ILE A 215 11.65 15.93 -23.02
CA ILE A 215 11.50 16.46 -24.37
C ILE A 215 11.74 17.99 -24.37
N ALA A 216 11.16 18.73 -23.43
CA ALA A 216 11.27 20.19 -23.35
C ALA A 216 12.71 20.69 -23.10
N THR A 217 13.50 19.96 -22.29
CA THR A 217 14.87 20.35 -21.93
C THR A 217 15.94 19.80 -22.87
N SER A 218 15.72 18.63 -23.49
CA SER A 218 16.74 17.98 -24.34
C SER A 218 16.55 18.22 -25.84
N THR A 219 15.49 18.90 -26.26
CA THR A 219 15.17 19.11 -27.68
C THR A 219 15.19 20.59 -28.05
N THR A 220 15.68 20.88 -29.25
CA THR A 220 15.58 22.22 -29.84
C THR A 220 14.18 22.41 -30.44
N PHE A 221 13.53 23.53 -30.10
CA PHE A 221 12.24 23.91 -30.65
C PHE A 221 12.41 25.15 -31.53
N SER A 222 11.75 25.14 -32.68
CA SER A 222 11.73 26.29 -33.60
C SER A 222 10.71 27.37 -33.19
N ASN A 223 9.80 27.05 -32.27
CA ASN A 223 8.70 27.94 -31.89
C ASN A 223 8.21 27.64 -30.46
N ALA A 224 8.14 28.66 -29.61
CA ALA A 224 7.66 28.58 -28.23
C ALA A 224 6.17 28.20 -28.11
N LYS A 225 5.32 28.53 -29.10
CA LYS A 225 3.86 28.32 -29.06
C LYS A 225 3.46 26.88 -28.75
N ILE A 226 4.22 25.90 -29.20
CA ILE A 226 3.88 24.50 -28.97
C ILE A 226 4.07 24.09 -27.51
N LEU A 227 5.08 24.64 -26.83
CA LEU A 227 5.31 24.42 -25.41
C LEU A 227 4.25 25.13 -24.57
N ILE A 228 3.84 26.35 -24.95
CA ILE A 228 2.74 27.10 -24.31
C ILE A 228 1.43 26.32 -24.42
N LYS A 229 1.09 25.80 -25.61
CA LYS A 229 -0.08 24.95 -25.83
C LYS A 229 -0.03 23.68 -24.97
N THR A 230 1.14 23.06 -24.88
CA THR A 230 1.35 21.84 -24.07
C THR A 230 1.17 22.13 -22.58
N ALA A 231 1.75 23.23 -22.08
CA ALA A 231 1.58 23.65 -20.69
C ALA A 231 0.10 23.93 -20.37
N SER A 232 -0.60 24.59 -21.29
CA SER A 232 -2.04 24.89 -21.16
C SER A 232 -2.90 23.63 -21.15
N ALA A 233 -2.52 22.57 -21.89
CA ALA A 233 -3.24 21.31 -21.92
C ALA A 233 -3.20 20.56 -20.58
N LEU A 234 -2.23 20.87 -19.71
CA LEU A 234 -2.13 20.34 -18.35
C LEU A 234 -2.99 21.09 -17.33
N ASN A 235 -3.61 22.22 -17.71
CA ASN A 235 -4.48 22.97 -16.80
C ASN A 235 -5.68 22.12 -16.35
N GLY A 236 -6.00 22.20 -15.06
CA GLY A 236 -7.11 21.45 -14.46
C GLY A 236 -6.91 19.93 -14.41
N LYS A 237 -5.69 19.43 -14.67
CA LYS A 237 -5.36 18.00 -14.55
C LYS A 237 -4.85 17.59 -13.17
N SER A 238 -4.63 18.53 -12.26
CA SER A 238 -4.24 18.20 -10.88
C SER A 238 -5.35 17.40 -10.19
N ASP A 239 -5.03 16.20 -9.69
CA ASP A 239 -5.94 15.45 -8.83
C ASP A 239 -6.14 16.21 -7.51
N ASP A 240 -7.38 16.54 -7.17
CA ASP A 240 -7.77 17.23 -5.93
C ASP A 240 -7.95 16.27 -4.74
N GLY A 241 -7.76 14.97 -4.96
CA GLY A 241 -7.97 13.90 -3.98
C GLY A 241 -9.31 13.20 -4.16
N SER A 242 -10.19 13.69 -5.03
CA SER A 242 -11.47 13.04 -5.32
C SER A 242 -11.30 11.68 -5.98
N GLY A 243 -10.25 11.49 -6.81
CA GLY A 243 -9.89 10.19 -7.37
C GLY A 243 -9.54 9.19 -6.26
N LEU A 244 -8.61 9.58 -5.39
CA LEU A 244 -8.21 8.78 -4.23
C LEU A 244 -9.38 8.51 -3.26
N ALA A 245 -10.32 9.45 -3.12
CA ALA A 245 -11.55 9.24 -2.35
C ALA A 245 -12.43 8.13 -2.93
N LYS A 246 -12.57 8.05 -4.26
CA LYS A 246 -13.30 6.96 -4.93
C LYS A 246 -12.63 5.62 -4.71
N VAL A 247 -11.30 5.58 -4.79
CA VAL A 247 -10.49 4.38 -4.51
C VAL A 247 -10.77 3.87 -3.11
N PHE A 248 -10.69 4.72 -2.08
CA PHE A 248 -10.96 4.31 -0.70
C PHE A 248 -12.39 3.84 -0.47
N LYS A 249 -13.37 4.40 -1.19
CA LYS A 249 -14.73 3.87 -1.17
C LYS A 249 -14.83 2.50 -1.84
N LEU A 250 -14.16 2.26 -2.95
CA LEU A 250 -14.16 0.94 -3.58
C LEU A 250 -13.46 -0.11 -2.70
N GLU A 251 -12.34 0.27 -2.08
CA GLU A 251 -11.61 -0.57 -1.12
C GLU A 251 -12.44 -0.92 0.11
N TRP A 252 -13.35 -0.03 0.53
CA TRP A 252 -14.34 -0.37 1.57
C TRP A 252 -15.21 -1.57 1.16
N HIS A 253 -15.69 -1.60 -0.08
CA HIS A 253 -16.48 -2.72 -0.60
C HIS A 253 -15.64 -4.02 -0.67
N ILE A 254 -14.40 -3.92 -1.13
CA ILE A 254 -13.45 -5.06 -1.13
C ILE A 254 -13.22 -5.57 0.29
N GLN A 255 -12.93 -4.69 1.25
CA GLN A 255 -12.70 -5.05 2.64
C GLN A 255 -13.93 -5.68 3.29
N LYS A 256 -15.13 -5.13 3.04
CA LYS A 256 -16.38 -5.70 3.53
C LYS A 256 -16.59 -7.12 2.97
N SER A 257 -16.34 -7.32 1.67
CA SER A 257 -16.38 -8.64 1.03
C SER A 257 -15.37 -9.61 1.65
N VAL A 258 -14.14 -9.16 1.89
CA VAL A 258 -13.11 -9.96 2.58
C VAL A 258 -13.59 -10.38 3.96
N ILE A 259 -14.00 -9.43 4.81
CA ILE A 259 -14.50 -9.69 6.17
C ILE A 259 -15.64 -10.72 6.13
N GLN A 260 -16.60 -10.57 5.21
CA GLN A 260 -17.72 -11.51 5.09
C GLN A 260 -17.31 -12.91 4.61
N SER A 261 -16.18 -13.03 3.91
CA SER A 261 -15.65 -14.29 3.40
C SER A 261 -14.72 -15.04 4.37
N ILE A 262 -14.32 -14.42 5.49
CA ILE A 262 -13.38 -15.02 6.45
C ILE A 262 -14.04 -16.21 7.15
N HIS A 263 -13.44 -17.38 6.96
CA HIS A 263 -13.80 -18.64 7.63
C HIS A 263 -12.60 -19.20 8.41
N THR A 264 -12.84 -20.23 9.23
CA THR A 264 -11.85 -20.79 10.17
C THR A 264 -10.49 -21.12 9.54
N ALA A 265 -10.45 -21.68 8.32
CA ALA A 265 -9.17 -21.94 7.64
C ALA A 265 -8.36 -20.67 7.29
N TYR A 266 -9.01 -19.56 6.94
CA TYR A 266 -8.34 -18.28 6.73
C TYR A 266 -7.85 -17.68 8.06
N MET A 267 -8.63 -17.82 9.14
CA MET A 267 -8.21 -17.37 10.47
C MET A 267 -6.92 -18.07 10.94
N LYS A 268 -6.83 -19.39 10.74
CA LYS A 268 -5.60 -20.16 10.99
C LYS A 268 -4.45 -19.70 10.08
N TYR A 269 -4.73 -19.41 8.81
CA TYR A 269 -3.74 -18.87 7.89
C TYR A 269 -3.16 -17.53 8.38
N LEU A 270 -3.99 -16.58 8.83
CA LEU A 270 -3.54 -15.28 9.33
C LEU A 270 -2.53 -15.43 10.46
N ILE A 271 -2.81 -16.31 11.43
CA ILE A 271 -1.96 -16.49 12.61
C ILE A 271 -0.64 -17.14 12.21
N ASN A 272 -0.71 -18.22 11.43
CA ASN A 272 0.46 -19.03 11.10
C ASN A 272 1.37 -18.40 10.04
N ASN A 273 0.84 -17.60 9.12
CA ASN A 273 1.61 -17.11 7.98
C ASN A 273 1.92 -15.61 8.00
N ILE A 274 1.30 -14.84 8.89
CA ILE A 274 1.59 -13.41 9.00
C ILE A 274 2.41 -13.15 10.26
N TYR A 275 2.03 -13.72 11.41
CA TYR A 275 2.67 -13.40 12.69
C TYR A 275 3.75 -14.39 13.10
N VAL A 276 3.71 -15.64 12.65
CA VAL A 276 4.80 -16.59 12.93
C VAL A 276 5.98 -16.36 11.99
N THR A 277 5.70 -16.04 10.71
CA THR A 277 6.72 -15.83 9.68
C THR A 277 7.44 -14.48 9.80
N ASP A 278 6.79 -13.45 10.34
CA ASP A 278 7.42 -12.16 10.64
C ASP A 278 8.13 -12.14 12.01
N GLY A 279 8.09 -13.25 12.75
CA GLY A 279 8.72 -13.41 14.07
C GLY A 279 7.94 -12.76 15.22
N THR A 280 6.75 -12.22 14.98
CA THR A 280 5.95 -11.59 16.03
C THR A 280 5.48 -12.63 17.05
N VAL A 281 4.99 -13.80 16.63
CA VAL A 281 4.44 -14.83 17.50
C VAL A 281 5.25 -16.12 17.38
N SER A 282 5.58 -16.78 18.50
CA SER A 282 6.28 -18.07 18.45
C SER A 282 5.37 -19.16 17.86
N THR A 283 5.97 -20.17 17.21
CA THR A 283 5.25 -21.32 16.66
C THR A 283 4.36 -21.99 17.71
N THR A 284 4.89 -22.21 18.92
CA THR A 284 4.13 -22.76 20.04
C THR A 284 2.93 -21.89 20.42
N THR A 285 3.09 -20.57 20.46
CA THR A 285 1.97 -19.65 20.78
C THR A 285 0.89 -19.72 19.71
N ALA A 286 1.27 -19.83 18.43
CA ALA A 286 0.32 -19.98 17.34
C ALA A 286 -0.44 -21.31 17.38
N GLU A 287 0.22 -22.42 17.71
CA GLU A 287 -0.41 -23.73 17.88
C GLU A 287 -1.46 -23.73 19.00
N PHE A 288 -1.11 -23.21 20.18
CA PHE A 288 -2.06 -23.08 21.29
C PHE A 288 -3.23 -22.16 20.93
N PHE A 289 -2.97 -21.05 20.22
CA PHE A 289 -4.05 -20.19 19.76
C PHE A 289 -4.96 -20.92 18.76
N ASN A 290 -4.42 -21.72 17.85
CA ASN A 290 -5.23 -22.51 16.91
C ASN A 290 -6.17 -23.50 17.63
N VAL A 291 -5.75 -24.05 18.77
CA VAL A 291 -6.61 -24.88 19.63
C VAL A 291 -7.73 -24.03 20.23
N ALA A 292 -7.41 -22.90 20.84
CA ALA A 292 -8.39 -21.99 21.42
C ALA A 292 -9.43 -21.51 20.38
N LEU A 293 -8.95 -21.11 19.20
CA LEU A 293 -9.77 -20.71 18.06
C LEU A 293 -10.70 -21.81 17.56
N ALA A 294 -10.23 -23.07 17.54
CA ALA A 294 -11.05 -24.21 17.15
C ALA A 294 -12.16 -24.50 18.17
N LEU A 295 -11.89 -24.28 19.47
CA LEU A 295 -12.87 -24.50 20.54
C LEU A 295 -13.98 -23.45 20.55
N LYS A 296 -13.65 -22.17 20.35
CA LYS A 296 -14.62 -21.06 20.35
C LYS A 296 -14.33 -20.00 19.28
N PRO A 297 -14.60 -20.31 17.99
CA PRO A 297 -14.38 -19.34 16.91
C PRO A 297 -15.22 -18.06 17.07
N SER A 298 -16.42 -18.18 17.65
CA SER A 298 -17.34 -17.06 17.85
C SER A 298 -16.88 -16.03 18.89
N PHE A 299 -15.87 -16.32 19.70
CA PHE A 299 -15.26 -15.35 20.63
C PHE A 299 -14.14 -14.54 19.96
N TYR A 300 -13.40 -15.20 19.06
CA TYR A 300 -12.22 -14.63 18.41
C TYR A 300 -12.54 -13.90 17.10
N TRP A 301 -13.71 -14.17 16.51
CA TRP A 301 -14.16 -13.57 15.25
C TRP A 301 -15.56 -12.97 15.37
N HIS A 302 -15.62 -11.64 15.30
CA HIS A 302 -16.86 -10.86 15.30
C HIS A 302 -16.92 -10.04 14.00
N PRO A 303 -17.53 -10.54 12.92
CA PRO A 303 -17.51 -9.89 11.62
C PRO A 303 -18.17 -8.50 11.66
N ASN A 304 -19.28 -8.31 12.36
CA ASN A 304 -19.94 -7.00 12.41
C ASN A 304 -19.13 -5.98 13.19
N GLU A 305 -18.56 -6.37 14.34
CA GLU A 305 -17.65 -5.53 15.10
C GLU A 305 -16.40 -5.17 14.27
N THR A 306 -15.86 -6.12 13.50
CA THR A 306 -14.75 -5.90 12.57
C THR A 306 -15.09 -4.89 11.48
N VAL A 307 -16.30 -4.97 10.91
CA VAL A 307 -16.84 -3.97 9.98
C VAL A 307 -16.88 -2.58 10.62
N VAL A 308 -17.23 -2.46 11.91
CA VAL A 308 -17.23 -1.16 12.61
C VAL A 308 -15.83 -0.55 12.68
N TYR A 309 -14.83 -1.36 13.04
CA TYR A 309 -13.46 -0.90 13.11
C TYR A 309 -12.90 -0.55 11.72
N ALA A 310 -13.17 -1.37 10.70
CA ALA A 310 -12.79 -1.12 9.31
C ALA A 310 -13.39 0.19 8.80
N ALA A 311 -14.67 0.43 9.07
CA ALA A 311 -15.35 1.65 8.65
C ALA A 311 -14.73 2.90 9.28
N LYS A 312 -14.42 2.86 10.58
CA LYS A 312 -13.74 3.97 11.27
C LYS A 312 -12.36 4.25 10.66
N ALA A 313 -11.58 3.21 10.35
CA ALA A 313 -10.29 3.38 9.69
C ALA A 313 -10.47 4.00 8.29
N MET A 314 -11.41 3.47 7.50
CA MET A 314 -11.65 3.96 6.14
C MET A 314 -12.19 5.40 6.11
N GLN A 315 -13.02 5.81 7.06
CA GLN A 315 -13.47 7.19 7.18
C GLN A 315 -12.30 8.16 7.43
N ARG A 316 -11.29 7.74 8.20
CA ARG A 316 -10.05 8.52 8.38
C ARG A 316 -9.26 8.64 7.08
N HIS A 317 -9.14 7.53 6.34
CA HIS A 317 -8.47 7.53 5.03
C HIS A 317 -9.22 8.40 4.02
N LEU A 318 -10.55 8.34 3.98
CA LEU A 318 -11.39 9.19 3.13
C LEU A 318 -11.18 10.67 3.47
N LYS A 319 -11.15 11.04 4.75
CA LYS A 319 -10.81 12.41 5.16
C LYS A 319 -9.41 12.81 4.68
N LEU A 320 -8.42 11.92 4.84
CA LEU A 320 -7.05 12.16 4.39
C LEU A 320 -6.93 12.36 2.88
N SER A 321 -7.72 11.64 2.09
CA SER A 321 -7.66 11.70 0.62
C SER A 321 -7.89 13.11 0.07
N VAL A 322 -8.81 13.87 0.68
CA VAL A 322 -9.19 15.23 0.27
C VAL A 322 -8.49 16.33 1.08
N THR A 323 -7.67 15.98 2.07
CA THR A 323 -6.89 16.96 2.84
C THR A 323 -5.90 17.68 1.93
N SER A 324 -5.79 19.01 2.06
CA SER A 324 -4.79 19.79 1.33
C SER A 324 -3.37 19.28 1.59
N CYS A 325 -2.55 19.18 0.56
CA CYS A 325 -1.14 18.76 0.66
C CYS A 325 -0.33 19.61 1.64
N THR A 326 -0.72 20.87 1.87
CA THR A 326 -0.16 21.76 2.88
C THR A 326 -0.28 21.28 4.33
N LEU A 327 -1.16 20.31 4.59
CA LEU A 327 -1.44 19.77 5.93
C LEU A 327 -0.97 18.32 6.10
N VAL A 328 -0.55 17.63 5.04
CA VAL A 328 -0.32 16.17 5.06
C VAL A 328 0.88 15.75 5.92
N GLY A 329 1.86 16.63 6.15
CA GLY A 329 3.01 16.38 7.04
C GLY A 329 2.83 16.86 8.49
N LYS A 330 1.74 17.58 8.82
CA LYS A 330 1.51 18.15 10.16
C LYS A 330 0.60 17.28 11.05
N HIS A 331 -0.01 16.25 10.48
CA HIS A 331 -1.01 15.40 11.14
C HIS A 331 -0.49 14.02 11.59
N ASP A 332 0.83 13.88 11.76
CA ASP A 332 1.53 12.59 11.82
C ASP A 332 1.16 11.69 13.02
N THR A 333 0.65 12.24 14.13
CA THR A 333 0.40 11.46 15.35
C THR A 333 -1.00 10.84 15.46
N ALA A 334 -2.01 11.38 14.77
CA ALA A 334 -3.39 10.87 14.87
C ALA A 334 -3.74 9.82 13.81
N LEU A 335 -3.01 9.82 12.69
CA LEU A 335 -3.21 8.93 11.52
C LEU A 335 -2.28 7.71 11.51
N THR A 336 -1.44 7.57 12.54
CA THR A 336 -0.50 6.45 12.73
C THR A 336 -0.84 5.60 13.96
N GLN A 337 -1.82 6.01 14.79
CA GLN A 337 -2.19 5.22 15.95
C GLN A 337 -2.84 3.90 15.54
N PRO A 338 -2.38 2.76 16.09
CA PRO A 338 -2.92 1.45 15.73
C PRO A 338 -4.42 1.41 16.03
N ALA A 339 -5.23 1.39 14.97
CA ALA A 339 -6.69 1.31 15.11
C ALA A 339 -7.13 -0.02 15.73
N SER A 340 -6.25 -1.03 15.74
CA SER A 340 -6.61 -2.40 16.04
C SER A 340 -6.67 -2.73 17.53
N GLY A 341 -6.03 -1.97 18.42
CA GLY A 341 -6.06 -2.26 19.86
C GLY A 341 -5.61 -3.69 20.20
N ILE A 342 -4.65 -4.23 19.43
CA ILE A 342 -4.04 -5.53 19.65
C ILE A 342 -3.12 -5.41 20.87
N PRO A 343 -3.27 -6.26 21.90
CA PRO A 343 -2.34 -6.26 23.02
C PRO A 343 -0.92 -6.63 22.57
N ALA A 344 0.10 -5.92 23.06
CA ALA A 344 1.50 -6.26 22.78
C ALA A 344 1.92 -7.61 23.38
N ASN A 345 1.26 -8.04 24.46
CA ASN A 345 1.48 -9.35 25.05
C ASN A 345 0.57 -10.40 24.39
N HIS A 346 1.17 -11.39 23.72
CA HIS A 346 0.42 -12.44 23.01
C HIS A 346 -0.38 -13.36 23.94
N LEU A 347 -0.04 -13.45 25.24
CA LEU A 347 -0.87 -14.17 26.20
C LEU A 347 -2.25 -13.53 26.36
N LEU A 348 -2.36 -12.21 26.17
CA LEU A 348 -3.63 -11.51 26.24
C LEU A 348 -4.51 -11.80 25.02
N TRP A 349 -3.96 -12.30 23.91
CA TRP A 349 -4.74 -12.59 22.69
C TRP A 349 -5.78 -13.68 22.94
N TYR A 350 -5.46 -14.67 23.78
CA TYR A 350 -6.38 -15.74 24.17
C TYR A 350 -7.64 -15.23 24.89
N PHE A 351 -7.54 -14.07 25.54
CA PHE A 351 -8.63 -13.45 26.29
C PHE A 351 -9.14 -12.18 25.61
N THR A 352 -8.70 -11.90 24.38
CA THR A 352 -9.11 -10.71 23.63
C THR A 352 -10.23 -11.06 22.66
N PRO A 353 -11.45 -10.54 22.86
CA PRO A 353 -12.53 -10.74 21.91
C PRO A 353 -12.20 -10.09 20.57
N ASN A 354 -12.70 -10.70 19.50
CA ASN A 354 -12.47 -10.25 18.11
C ASN A 354 -10.99 -10.05 17.73
N ILE A 355 -10.06 -10.77 18.34
CA ILE A 355 -8.63 -10.61 18.04
C ILE A 355 -8.31 -10.86 16.56
N ILE A 356 -9.04 -11.77 15.88
CA ILE A 356 -8.89 -11.99 14.44
C ILE A 356 -9.27 -10.74 13.65
N GLY A 357 -10.37 -10.07 14.00
CA GLY A 357 -10.77 -8.79 13.39
C GLY A 357 -9.74 -7.70 13.60
N LYS A 358 -9.19 -7.60 14.82
CA LYS A 358 -8.12 -6.65 15.14
C LYS A 358 -6.85 -6.92 14.34
N ILE A 359 -6.45 -8.18 14.24
CA ILE A 359 -5.33 -8.64 13.40
C ILE A 359 -5.56 -8.26 11.93
N GLN A 360 -6.73 -8.60 11.38
CA GLN A 360 -7.09 -8.28 10.00
C GLN A 360 -6.93 -6.79 9.68
N LEU A 361 -7.32 -5.92 10.60
CA LEU A 361 -7.18 -4.47 10.45
C LEU A 361 -5.75 -3.98 10.55
N SER A 362 -4.91 -4.65 11.33
CA SER A 362 -3.51 -4.25 11.46
C SER A 362 -2.68 -4.57 10.21
N ILE A 363 -3.11 -5.56 9.41
CA ILE A 363 -2.53 -5.86 8.09
C ILE A 363 -2.77 -4.68 7.13
N LEU A 364 -3.94 -4.04 7.24
CA LEU A 364 -4.29 -2.81 6.53
C LEU A 364 -3.61 -1.59 7.21
N ARG A 365 -2.28 -1.56 7.17
CA ARG A 365 -1.46 -0.56 7.87
C ARG A 365 -1.80 0.87 7.41
N GLN A 366 -2.13 1.74 8.36
CA GLN A 366 -2.46 3.15 8.09
C GLN A 366 -1.34 3.92 7.38
N SER A 367 -0.07 3.54 7.62
CA SER A 367 1.09 4.15 6.97
C SER A 367 1.10 3.98 5.44
N PHE A 368 0.47 2.91 4.93
CA PHE A 368 0.32 2.72 3.50
C PHE A 368 -0.59 3.79 2.87
N PHE A 369 -1.73 4.09 3.50
CA PHE A 369 -2.67 5.10 3.03
C PHE A 369 -2.10 6.52 3.07
N LEU A 370 -1.25 6.83 4.07
CA LEU A 370 -0.50 8.08 4.09
C LEU A 370 0.45 8.20 2.89
N LYS A 371 1.18 7.12 2.55
CA LYS A 371 2.04 7.09 1.37
C LYS A 371 1.26 7.28 0.06
N LEU A 372 0.04 6.76 -0.05
CA LEU A 372 -0.83 7.02 -1.20
C LEU A 372 -1.16 8.51 -1.33
N LYS A 373 -1.49 9.17 -0.21
CA LYS A 373 -1.75 10.61 -0.18
C LYS A 373 -0.51 11.44 -0.53
N LEU A 374 0.65 11.09 0.03
CA LEU A 374 1.92 11.74 -0.32
C LEU A 374 2.25 11.58 -1.81
N SER A 375 2.11 10.37 -2.36
CA SER A 375 2.30 10.11 -3.78
C SER A 375 1.36 10.96 -4.66
N GLN A 376 0.11 11.20 -4.22
CA GLN A 376 -0.82 12.10 -4.90
C GLN A 376 -0.34 13.55 -4.87
N CYS A 377 0.14 14.03 -3.72
CA CYS A 377 0.73 15.36 -3.58
C CYS A 377 1.98 15.55 -4.45
N ASP A 378 2.85 14.55 -4.52
CA ASP A 378 4.01 14.55 -5.42
C ASP A 378 3.59 14.64 -6.89
N GLY A 379 2.50 13.97 -7.26
CA GLY A 379 1.90 14.07 -8.59
C GLY A 379 1.47 15.50 -8.91
N GLN A 380 0.79 16.19 -7.98
CA GLN A 380 0.42 17.60 -8.16
C GLN A 380 1.66 18.49 -8.32
N ALA A 381 2.69 18.28 -7.49
CA ALA A 381 3.92 19.06 -7.55
C ALA A 381 4.64 18.88 -8.90
N LEU A 382 4.77 17.64 -9.35
CA LEU A 382 5.38 17.31 -10.64
C LEU A 382 4.60 17.90 -11.82
N LEU A 383 3.27 17.86 -11.78
CA LEU A 383 2.43 18.43 -12.83
C LEU A 383 2.65 19.94 -12.95
N ARG A 384 2.59 20.66 -11.83
CA ARG A 384 2.78 22.11 -11.78
C ARG A 384 4.22 22.51 -12.15
N ALA A 385 5.21 21.74 -11.70
CA ALA A 385 6.59 21.90 -12.12
C ALA A 385 6.78 21.66 -13.63
N THR A 386 6.05 20.70 -14.21
CA THR A 386 6.08 20.46 -15.66
C THR A 386 5.51 21.64 -16.44
N GLN A 387 4.40 22.23 -15.99
CA GLN A 387 3.85 23.45 -16.58
C GLN A 387 4.85 24.61 -16.55
N LEU A 388 5.48 24.85 -15.39
CA LEU A 388 6.52 25.86 -15.24
C LEU A 388 7.74 25.56 -16.13
N THR A 389 8.18 24.31 -16.22
CA THR A 389 9.31 23.92 -17.08
C THR A 389 9.01 24.23 -18.55
N LEU A 390 7.82 23.86 -19.04
CA LEU A 390 7.39 24.13 -20.41
C LEU A 390 7.33 25.64 -20.69
N ALA A 391 6.79 26.42 -19.76
CA ALA A 391 6.69 27.88 -19.88
C ALA A 391 8.06 28.58 -19.84
N LEU A 392 8.96 28.17 -18.95
CA LEU A 392 10.33 28.69 -18.87
C LEU A 392 11.10 28.39 -20.16
N ARG A 393 10.95 27.18 -20.71
CA ARG A 393 11.55 26.81 -22.00
C ARG A 393 10.98 27.64 -23.16
N ALA A 394 9.66 27.87 -23.17
CA ALA A 394 9.02 28.75 -24.14
C ALA A 394 9.57 30.19 -24.05
N TYR A 395 9.67 30.76 -22.85
CA TYR A 395 10.26 32.08 -22.62
C TYR A 395 11.70 32.15 -23.14
N GLN A 396 12.51 31.13 -22.84
CA GLN A 396 13.90 31.07 -23.26
C GLN A 396 14.07 30.98 -24.78
N ILE A 397 13.14 30.35 -25.50
CA ILE A 397 13.16 30.32 -26.96
C ILE A 397 12.94 31.73 -27.53
N ASP A 398 11.98 32.46 -26.99
CA ASP A 398 11.60 33.79 -27.50
C ASP A 398 12.60 34.89 -27.09
N HIS A 399 13.21 34.77 -25.90
CA HIS A 399 14.07 35.82 -25.31
C HIS A 399 15.57 35.45 -25.28
N HIS A 400 15.93 34.22 -25.67
CA HIS A 400 17.29 33.68 -25.59
C HIS A 400 17.90 33.65 -24.16
N ALA A 401 17.11 33.94 -23.14
CA ALA A 401 17.49 33.93 -21.73
C ALA A 401 16.35 33.41 -20.87
N LEU A 402 16.66 32.87 -19.69
CA LEU A 402 15.64 32.56 -18.70
C LEU A 402 15.14 33.85 -18.03
N PRO A 403 13.86 33.92 -17.61
CA PRO A 403 13.35 35.13 -16.97
C PRO A 403 14.05 35.38 -15.64
N SER A 404 14.07 36.63 -15.18
CA SER A 404 14.65 36.97 -13.87
C SER A 404 13.76 36.48 -12.72
N SER A 405 12.46 36.38 -12.96
CA SER A 405 11.42 35.98 -12.01
C SER A 405 10.35 35.11 -12.69
N LEU A 406 9.64 34.28 -11.92
CA LEU A 406 8.53 33.48 -12.49
C LEU A 406 7.37 34.35 -12.97
N SER A 407 7.15 35.54 -12.39
CA SER A 407 6.06 36.46 -12.78
C SER A 407 6.09 36.88 -14.24
N GLU A 408 7.26 36.91 -14.89
CA GLU A 408 7.41 37.22 -16.31
C GLU A 408 6.78 36.17 -17.25
N LEU A 409 6.44 34.99 -16.72
CA LEU A 409 5.74 33.95 -17.49
C LEU A 409 4.25 34.28 -17.71
N VAL A 410 3.68 35.19 -16.92
CA VAL A 410 2.26 35.55 -16.97
C VAL A 410 2.09 36.91 -17.65
N PRO A 411 1.08 37.10 -18.53
CA PRO A 411 0.07 36.13 -18.96
C PRO A 411 0.47 35.32 -20.21
N ASN A 412 1.63 35.61 -20.81
CA ASN A 412 1.95 35.19 -22.18
C ASN A 412 2.29 33.69 -22.32
N TYR A 413 2.90 33.09 -21.30
CA TYR A 413 3.33 31.68 -21.31
C TYR A 413 2.48 30.80 -20.40
N LEU A 414 1.89 31.40 -19.36
CA LEU A 414 0.96 30.78 -18.43
C LEU A 414 -0.18 31.76 -18.11
N TYR A 415 -1.38 31.24 -17.92
CA TYR A 415 -2.52 32.04 -17.48
C TYR A 415 -2.34 32.59 -16.05
N ALA A 416 -1.80 31.76 -15.15
CA ALA A 416 -1.48 32.11 -13.77
C ALA A 416 -0.30 31.25 -13.30
N LEU A 417 0.41 31.71 -12.26
CA LEU A 417 1.51 30.94 -11.69
C LEU A 417 1.00 29.75 -10.87
N PRO A 418 1.40 28.50 -11.21
CA PRO A 418 1.14 27.35 -10.36
C PRO A 418 1.83 27.51 -9.00
N LEU A 419 1.08 27.29 -7.93
CA LEU A 419 1.61 27.28 -6.56
C LEU A 419 2.13 25.89 -6.19
N ASP A 420 3.12 25.81 -5.31
CA ASP A 420 3.59 24.56 -4.73
C ASP A 420 2.47 23.96 -3.85
N PRO A 421 2.02 22.72 -4.09
CA PRO A 421 0.94 22.10 -3.32
C PRO A 421 1.28 21.90 -1.84
N TYR A 422 2.55 21.83 -1.46
CA TYR A 422 2.99 21.56 -0.09
C TYR A 422 3.01 22.79 0.82
N ASN A 423 3.08 24.00 0.28
CA ASN A 423 3.07 25.22 1.09
C ASN A 423 2.11 26.31 0.61
N GLY A 424 1.48 26.14 -0.57
CA GLY A 424 0.58 27.11 -1.16
C GLY A 424 1.25 28.41 -1.63
N LYS A 425 2.59 28.43 -1.74
CA LYS A 425 3.39 29.57 -2.19
C LYS A 425 3.91 29.32 -3.61
N ALA A 426 4.52 30.33 -4.23
CA ALA A 426 5.19 30.13 -5.51
C ALA A 426 6.29 29.06 -5.39
N PHE A 427 6.49 28.27 -6.44
CA PHE A 427 7.68 27.43 -6.56
C PHE A 427 8.92 28.30 -6.43
N HIS A 428 9.93 27.77 -5.77
CA HIS A 428 11.18 28.46 -5.74
C HIS A 428 11.92 28.29 -7.07
N TYR A 429 12.64 29.33 -7.48
CA TYR A 429 13.23 29.43 -8.80
C TYR A 429 14.62 30.04 -8.73
N SER A 430 15.54 29.50 -9.53
CA SER A 430 16.90 30.01 -9.68
C SER A 430 17.22 30.11 -11.17
N SER A 431 17.13 31.32 -11.72
CA SER A 431 17.44 31.59 -13.14
C SER A 431 18.88 31.21 -13.49
N SER A 432 19.84 31.56 -12.63
CA SER A 432 21.27 31.24 -12.83
C SER A 432 21.56 29.75 -12.92
N ARG A 433 20.84 28.92 -12.15
CA ARG A 433 21.00 27.45 -12.17
C ARG A 433 20.01 26.75 -13.11
N GLY A 434 19.03 27.46 -13.65
CA GLY A 434 17.98 26.87 -14.48
C GLY A 434 17.19 25.78 -13.74
N VAL A 435 16.82 26.01 -12.48
CA VAL A 435 16.07 25.05 -11.67
C VAL A 435 14.84 25.67 -11.01
N ILE A 436 13.79 24.87 -10.88
CA ILE A 436 12.67 25.11 -9.97
C ILE A 436 12.61 24.00 -8.91
N TYR A 437 12.16 24.30 -7.71
CA TYR A 437 12.03 23.30 -6.65
C TYR A 437 10.76 23.46 -5.82
N SER A 438 10.24 22.32 -5.38
CA SER A 438 9.17 22.23 -4.39
C SER A 438 9.75 21.88 -3.01
N VAL A 439 9.14 22.39 -1.95
CA VAL A 439 9.59 22.18 -0.56
C VAL A 439 9.28 20.77 -0.02
N GLY A 440 8.45 19.99 -0.70
CA GLY A 440 8.10 18.64 -0.25
C GLY A 440 7.27 18.59 1.03
N TYR A 441 6.98 17.37 1.50
CA TYR A 441 6.15 17.16 2.68
C TYR A 441 6.86 17.49 4.00
N ASP A 442 8.20 17.50 4.01
CA ASP A 442 9.01 17.85 5.19
C ASP A 442 9.23 19.37 5.31
N GLY A 443 8.86 20.13 4.28
CA GLY A 443 8.97 21.59 4.22
C GLY A 443 10.41 22.10 4.24
N LYS A 444 11.40 21.23 4.00
CA LYS A 444 12.82 21.59 4.05
C LYS A 444 13.32 21.92 2.65
N ASN A 445 14.14 22.96 2.54
CA ASN A 445 14.74 23.36 1.28
C ASN A 445 15.80 22.33 0.84
N SER A 446 15.54 21.61 -0.25
CA SER A 446 16.42 20.59 -0.82
C SER A 446 17.72 21.13 -1.43
N LEU A 447 17.90 22.45 -1.51
CA LEU A 447 19.09 23.07 -2.08
C LEU A 447 20.26 23.22 -1.10
N SER A 448 20.00 23.20 0.22
CA SER A 448 21.00 23.51 1.25
C SER A 448 21.49 22.28 2.03
N SER A 449 20.95 21.10 1.77
CA SER A 449 21.32 19.87 2.46
C SER A 449 21.25 18.72 1.47
N GLY A 450 22.33 17.93 1.36
CA GLY A 450 22.38 16.71 0.53
C GLY A 450 21.05 15.97 0.59
N GLY A 451 20.39 15.87 -0.56
CA GLY A 451 18.94 15.82 -0.71
C GLY A 451 18.21 14.98 0.36
N SER A 452 17.24 15.60 1.03
CA SER A 452 16.18 14.82 1.65
C SER A 452 15.32 14.23 0.53
N ASP A 453 14.93 12.96 0.65
CA ASP A 453 14.05 12.24 -0.28
C ASP A 453 12.65 12.89 -0.44
N ALA A 454 12.36 13.94 0.32
CA ALA A 454 11.06 14.60 0.40
C ALA A 454 10.89 15.77 -0.58
N GLY A 455 11.96 16.47 -0.95
CA GLY A 455 11.93 17.63 -1.86
C GLY A 455 12.30 17.26 -3.29
N ALA A 456 11.64 17.86 -4.28
CA ALA A 456 11.92 17.60 -5.70
C ALA A 456 12.53 18.82 -6.39
N THR A 457 13.70 18.62 -7.00
CA THR A 457 14.37 19.61 -7.86
C THR A 457 14.12 19.27 -9.32
N PHE A 458 13.69 20.28 -10.09
CA PHE A 458 13.35 20.11 -11.50
C PHE A 458 14.27 20.98 -12.36
N ILE A 459 15.06 20.31 -13.20
CA ILE A 459 15.96 20.93 -14.17
C ILE A 459 15.17 21.53 -15.34
N VAL A 460 15.57 22.72 -15.76
CA VAL A 460 15.00 23.51 -16.87
C VAL A 460 16.02 23.76 -17.98
N LYS A 461 17.33 23.67 -17.72
CA LYS A 461 18.39 23.88 -18.72
C LYS A 461 19.33 22.69 -18.80
#